data_AF-X1G2S7-F1
#
_entry.id   AF-X1G2S7-F1
#
_cell.length_a   1.000
_cell.length_b   1.000
_cell.length_c   1.000
_cell.angle_alpha   90.00
_cell.angle_beta   90.00
_cell.angle_gamma   90.00
#
_symmetry.space_group_name_H-M   'P 1'
#
loop_
_entity.id
_entity.type
_entity.pdbx_description
1 polymer ?
#
loop_
_entity_poly.entity_id
_entity_poly.type
_entity_poly.pdbx_seq_one_letter_code
_entity_poly.pdbx_strand_id
1 'polypeptide(L)'
;APLVKDRKGEYQQVFSDLRKAGYARVRVDGHIYDLSQDFQLDKFKKHSIEAVVDRLVIGQSGSQSRIADSVETALKLGAGVVLVSIVEGEELLFSEHFACIHCSISLGEIAPRTFSFNSPHGACPNCSGLGVKMELDPDLVIPNRELSIAQGAIHPVWYSSWYYEQFESLARRHRFSLHTPVKNLTEQQYKLILYGEGGEAFRYRNRFGRVREYYNGFEGVIPRLERLFRDTESEHSRAHIERYMVSQPCPVCQGKRLKPEALAVTIGGRNIDEVSSMSVTRALEWVKT
;
A
#
# COMPACT_ATOMS: atom_id res chain seq x y z
N ALA A 1 26.16 -3.80 -18.48
CA ALA A 1 24.70 -4.06 -18.45
C ALA A 1 24.39 -5.02 -17.31
N PRO A 2 23.59 -4.64 -16.29
CA PRO A 2 23.20 -5.54 -15.22
C PRO A 2 22.12 -6.52 -15.69
N LEU A 3 22.38 -7.82 -15.57
CA LEU A 3 21.45 -8.89 -15.99
C LEU A 3 20.76 -9.52 -14.78
N VAL A 4 21.52 -9.69 -13.69
CA VAL A 4 21.04 -10.23 -12.43
C VAL A 4 21.56 -9.33 -11.32
N LYS A 5 20.70 -8.97 -10.37
CA LYS A 5 21.06 -8.15 -9.20
C LYS A 5 20.49 -8.78 -7.94
N ASP A 6 21.36 -9.20 -7.02
CA ASP A 6 21.02 -9.72 -5.69
C ASP A 6 19.97 -10.84 -5.67
N ARG A 7 19.97 -11.71 -6.68
CA ARG A 7 19.03 -12.84 -6.77
C ARG A 7 19.76 -14.17 -6.60
N LYS A 8 19.04 -15.17 -6.09
CA LYS A 8 19.56 -16.53 -5.86
C LYS A 8 19.41 -17.39 -7.10
N GLY A 9 20.46 -18.10 -7.49
CA GLY A 9 20.44 -19.03 -8.62
C GLY A 9 21.80 -19.28 -9.23
N GLU A 10 21.89 -20.31 -10.08
CA GLU A 10 23.14 -20.73 -10.72
C GLU A 10 23.42 -19.99 -12.04
N TYR A 11 22.38 -19.41 -12.65
CA TYR A 11 22.43 -18.54 -13.84
C TYR A 11 23.27 -19.04 -15.05
N GLN A 12 23.49 -20.36 -15.20
CA GLN A 12 24.27 -20.91 -16.32
C GLN A 12 23.72 -20.49 -17.70
N GLN A 13 22.40 -20.39 -17.84
CA GLN A 13 21.74 -19.93 -19.06
C GLN A 13 22.21 -18.52 -19.45
N VAL A 14 22.35 -17.61 -18.47
CA VAL A 14 22.77 -16.21 -18.70
C VAL A 14 24.19 -16.15 -19.27
N PHE A 15 25.11 -16.94 -18.72
CA PHE A 15 26.48 -17.02 -19.25
C PHE A 15 26.52 -17.60 -20.67
N SER A 16 25.73 -18.65 -20.94
CA SER A 16 25.59 -19.21 -22.29
C SER A 16 25.08 -18.18 -23.30
N ASP A 17 24.05 -17.42 -22.94
CA ASP A 17 23.45 -16.43 -23.83
C ASP A 17 24.40 -15.26 -24.10
N LEU A 18 25.20 -14.86 -23.10
CA LEU A 18 26.27 -13.88 -23.28
C LEU A 18 27.38 -14.36 -24.21
N ARG A 19 27.79 -15.64 -24.10
CA ARG A 19 28.77 -16.24 -25.03
C ARG A 19 28.25 -16.26 -26.46
N LYS A 20 26.97 -16.62 -26.66
CA LYS A 20 26.33 -16.61 -27.98
C LYS A 20 26.23 -15.21 -28.57
N ALA A 21 26.02 -14.20 -27.73
CA ALA A 21 26.00 -12.79 -28.14
C ALA A 21 27.40 -12.19 -28.38
N GLY A 22 28.48 -12.96 -28.17
CA GLY A 22 29.85 -12.54 -28.49
C GLY A 22 30.55 -11.70 -27.42
N TYR A 23 30.02 -11.63 -26.20
CA TYR A 23 30.69 -10.92 -25.11
C TYR A 23 31.88 -11.71 -24.56
N ALA A 24 32.98 -11.02 -24.28
CA ALA A 24 34.22 -11.63 -23.77
C ALA A 24 34.38 -11.56 -22.25
N ARG A 25 33.74 -10.59 -21.59
CA ARG A 25 33.92 -10.35 -20.15
C ARG A 25 32.60 -10.18 -19.43
N VAL A 26 32.55 -10.71 -18.22
CA VAL A 26 31.41 -10.62 -17.31
C VAL A 26 31.91 -10.22 -15.94
N ARG A 27 31.16 -9.38 -15.24
CA ARG A 27 31.38 -9.06 -13.84
C ARG A 27 30.41 -9.90 -13.01
N VAL A 28 30.95 -10.63 -12.05
CA VAL A 28 30.20 -11.49 -11.14
C VAL A 28 30.61 -11.14 -9.72
N ASP A 29 29.63 -10.74 -8.90
CA ASP A 29 29.83 -10.33 -7.51
C ASP A 29 30.98 -9.31 -7.36
N GLY A 30 31.00 -8.31 -8.24
CA GLY A 30 31.99 -7.23 -8.26
C GLY A 30 33.32 -7.55 -8.96
N HIS A 31 33.58 -8.82 -9.29
CA HIS A 31 34.85 -9.24 -9.89
C HIS A 31 34.69 -9.50 -11.39
N ILE A 32 35.62 -8.99 -12.21
CA ILE A 32 35.58 -9.18 -13.67
C ILE A 32 36.28 -10.48 -14.04
N TYR A 33 35.57 -11.34 -14.75
CA TYR A 33 36.05 -12.61 -15.27
C TYR A 33 35.96 -12.66 -16.79
N ASP A 34 36.75 -13.53 -17.39
CA ASP A 34 36.63 -13.89 -18.79
C ASP A 34 35.48 -14.89 -18.98
N LEU A 35 34.60 -14.63 -19.94
CA LEU A 35 33.43 -15.48 -20.21
C LEU A 35 33.80 -16.89 -20.71
N SER A 36 35.05 -17.10 -21.14
CA SER A 36 35.58 -18.41 -21.54
C SER A 36 35.75 -19.39 -20.36
N GLN A 37 35.79 -18.89 -19.12
CA GLN A 37 35.89 -19.73 -17.93
C GLN A 37 34.53 -20.36 -17.57
N ASP A 38 34.55 -21.49 -16.89
CA ASP A 38 33.34 -22.12 -16.37
C ASP A 38 32.91 -21.48 -15.05
N PHE A 39 31.65 -21.04 -15.01
CA PHE A 39 31.04 -20.42 -13.84
C PHE A 39 30.10 -21.41 -13.16
N GLN A 40 30.44 -21.80 -11.93
CA GLN A 40 29.55 -22.55 -11.05
C GLN A 40 29.17 -21.66 -9.86
N LEU A 41 27.99 -21.06 -9.95
CA LEU A 41 27.42 -20.24 -8.88
C LEU A 41 26.60 -21.10 -7.92
N ASP A 42 26.52 -20.69 -6.65
CA ASP A 42 25.79 -21.40 -5.62
C ASP A 42 24.30 -21.02 -5.68
N LYS A 43 23.44 -22.03 -5.91
CA LYS A 43 21.99 -21.85 -6.01
C LYS A 43 21.36 -21.14 -4.81
N PHE A 44 21.95 -21.26 -3.62
CA PHE A 44 21.38 -20.71 -2.38
C PHE A 44 21.89 -19.31 -2.03
N LYS A 45 22.96 -18.84 -2.69
CA LYS A 45 23.55 -17.52 -2.48
C LYS A 45 22.99 -16.51 -3.47
N LYS A 46 22.96 -15.25 -3.04
CA LYS A 46 22.60 -14.14 -3.92
C LYS A 46 23.82 -13.77 -4.76
N HIS A 47 23.59 -13.60 -6.05
CA HIS A 47 24.61 -13.22 -7.01
C HIS A 47 24.17 -11.98 -7.80
N SER A 48 25.16 -11.19 -8.20
CA SER A 48 25.01 -10.06 -9.12
C SER A 48 25.89 -10.30 -10.35
N ILE A 49 25.27 -10.24 -11.53
CA ILE A 49 25.91 -10.56 -12.81
C ILE A 49 25.69 -9.40 -13.77
N GLU A 50 26.79 -8.80 -14.24
CA GLU A 50 26.77 -7.72 -15.21
C GLU A 50 27.66 -8.04 -16.42
N ALA A 51 27.14 -7.86 -17.63
CA ALA A 51 27.95 -7.98 -18.84
C ALA A 51 28.79 -6.70 -19.05
N VAL A 52 30.07 -6.88 -19.35
CA VAL A 52 30.98 -5.77 -19.71
C VAL A 52 30.87 -5.52 -21.20
N VAL A 53 30.27 -4.39 -21.57
CA VAL A 53 29.96 -4.05 -22.97
C VAL A 53 31.15 -3.38 -23.66
N ASP A 54 31.72 -2.34 -23.03
CA ASP A 54 32.91 -1.66 -23.55
C ASP A 54 33.75 -1.10 -22.39
N ARG A 55 35.03 -0.79 -22.66
CA ARG A 55 35.93 -0.05 -21.78
C ARG A 55 36.46 1.15 -22.54
N LEU A 56 36.12 2.33 -22.04
CA LEU A 56 36.39 3.60 -22.70
C LEU A 56 37.39 4.42 -21.86
N VAL A 57 38.29 5.12 -22.55
CA VAL A 57 39.18 6.12 -21.96
C VAL A 57 38.74 7.48 -22.46
N ILE A 58 38.35 8.35 -21.52
CA ILE A 58 37.87 9.70 -21.85
C ILE A 58 39.08 10.57 -22.25
N GLY A 59 38.96 11.33 -23.34
CA GLY A 59 40.01 12.26 -23.80
C GLY A 59 40.45 12.11 -25.26
N GLN A 60 39.91 11.13 -26.00
CA GLN A 60 40.19 10.95 -27.43
C GLN A 60 39.11 11.62 -28.31
N SER A 61 39.52 12.26 -29.41
CA SER A 61 38.64 12.81 -30.43
C SER A 61 37.72 11.71 -31.00
N GLY A 62 36.40 11.95 -31.06
CA GLY A 62 35.43 10.96 -31.56
C GLY A 62 34.85 10.00 -30.52
N SER A 63 35.22 10.13 -29.23
CA SER A 63 34.72 9.26 -28.16
C SER A 63 33.20 9.29 -27.97
N GLN A 64 32.52 10.38 -28.35
CA GLN A 64 31.06 10.54 -28.14
C GLN A 64 30.21 9.50 -28.89
N SER A 65 30.51 9.21 -30.17
CA SER A 65 29.75 8.22 -30.94
C SER A 65 29.91 6.83 -30.33
N ARG A 66 31.13 6.47 -29.94
CA ARG A 66 31.41 5.17 -29.34
C ARG A 66 30.76 5.01 -27.95
N ILE A 67 30.75 6.08 -27.15
CA ILE A 67 30.01 6.12 -25.87
C ILE A 67 28.52 5.87 -26.15
N ALA A 68 27.92 6.57 -27.12
CA ALA A 68 26.51 6.41 -27.45
C ALA A 68 26.16 4.96 -27.86
N ASP A 69 26.93 4.38 -28.78
CA ASP A 69 26.72 3.00 -29.25
C ASP A 69 26.87 1.98 -28.09
N SER A 70 27.85 2.20 -27.22
CA SER A 70 28.10 1.35 -26.05
C SER A 70 26.96 1.44 -25.03
N VAL A 71 26.47 2.65 -24.77
CA VAL A 71 25.35 2.89 -23.85
C VAL A 71 24.07 2.29 -24.41
N GLU A 72 23.77 2.47 -25.70
CA GLU A 72 22.59 1.88 -26.35
C GLU A 72 22.62 0.35 -26.29
N THR A 73 23.79 -0.25 -26.58
CA THR A 73 23.98 -1.71 -26.47
C THR A 73 23.80 -2.18 -25.03
N ALA A 74 24.34 -1.45 -24.07
CA ALA A 74 24.22 -1.79 -22.66
C ALA A 74 22.79 -1.67 -22.13
N LEU A 75 22.04 -0.66 -22.57
CA LEU A 75 20.63 -0.45 -22.22
C LEU A 75 19.76 -1.56 -22.82
N LYS A 76 19.94 -1.91 -24.10
CA LYS A 76 19.22 -3.04 -24.74
C LYS A 76 19.45 -4.36 -24.02
N LEU A 77 20.70 -4.64 -23.63
CA LEU A 77 21.06 -5.88 -22.94
C LEU A 77 20.59 -5.88 -21.47
N GLY A 78 20.65 -4.73 -20.80
CA GLY A 78 20.29 -4.55 -19.39
C GLY A 78 18.82 -4.20 -19.15
N ALA A 79 17.95 -4.43 -20.13
CA ALA A 79 16.53 -4.10 -20.09
C ALA A 79 16.25 -2.65 -19.63
N GLY A 80 16.90 -1.68 -20.28
CA GLY A 80 16.77 -0.26 -19.97
C GLY A 80 17.59 0.20 -18.77
N VAL A 81 18.59 -0.56 -18.32
CA VAL A 81 19.50 -0.18 -17.23
C VAL A 81 20.96 -0.33 -17.67
N VAL A 82 21.80 0.67 -17.37
CA VAL A 82 23.24 0.64 -17.61
C VAL A 82 23.99 1.02 -16.34
N LEU A 83 25.06 0.27 -16.05
CA LEU A 83 25.99 0.55 -14.98
C LEU A 83 27.32 0.99 -15.59
N VAL A 84 27.80 2.15 -15.15
CA VAL A 84 29.08 2.75 -15.53
C VAL A 84 30.00 2.68 -14.31
N SER A 85 31.09 1.92 -14.41
CA SER A 85 32.10 1.83 -13.37
C SER A 85 33.30 2.69 -13.76
N ILE A 86 33.57 3.72 -12.95
CA ILE A 86 34.73 4.60 -13.14
C ILE A 86 35.93 3.98 -12.42
N VAL A 87 37.06 3.87 -13.11
CA VAL A 87 38.31 3.35 -12.51
C VAL A 87 38.73 4.29 -11.37
N GLU A 88 38.92 3.74 -10.17
CA GLU A 88 39.21 4.49 -8.93
C GLU A 88 38.11 5.50 -8.51
N GLY A 89 36.92 5.41 -9.09
CA GLY A 89 35.79 6.29 -8.81
C GLY A 89 34.56 5.55 -8.30
N GLU A 90 33.42 6.25 -8.35
CA GLU A 90 32.12 5.69 -8.00
C GLU A 90 31.48 4.92 -9.16
N GLU A 91 30.56 4.01 -8.81
CA GLU A 91 29.71 3.34 -9.79
C GLU A 91 28.44 4.16 -10.01
N LEU A 92 28.22 4.57 -11.27
CA LEU A 92 27.04 5.33 -11.67
C LEU A 92 26.06 4.41 -12.39
N LEU A 93 24.81 4.44 -11.97
CA LEU A 93 23.76 3.59 -12.54
C LEU A 93 22.69 4.48 -13.19
N PHE A 94 22.38 4.19 -14.45
CA PHE A 94 21.38 4.91 -15.23
C PHE A 94 20.27 3.96 -15.66
N SER A 95 19.04 4.45 -15.73
CA SER A 95 17.91 3.71 -16.27
C SER A 95 17.08 4.58 -17.21
N GLU A 96 16.57 3.98 -18.28
CA GLU A 96 15.55 4.57 -19.16
C GLU A 96 14.16 4.56 -18.53
N HIS A 97 13.97 3.75 -17.48
CA HIS A 97 12.73 3.71 -16.73
C HIS A 97 12.79 4.69 -15.56
N PHE A 98 11.65 5.24 -15.15
CA PHE A 98 11.51 5.97 -13.88
C PHE A 98 11.58 5.00 -12.68
N ALA A 99 12.58 4.13 -12.64
CA ALA A 99 12.78 3.13 -11.63
C ALA A 99 14.00 3.47 -10.77
N CYS A 100 13.77 3.63 -9.47
CA CYS A 100 14.83 3.72 -8.48
C CYS A 100 15.45 2.34 -8.30
N ILE A 101 16.66 2.14 -8.82
CA ILE A 101 17.32 0.81 -8.75
C ILE A 101 17.90 0.49 -7.36
N HIS A 102 17.94 1.47 -6.45
CA HIS A 102 18.30 1.26 -5.04
C HIS A 102 17.11 0.77 -4.20
N CYS A 103 15.92 1.31 -4.48
CA CYS A 103 14.72 1.07 -3.70
C CYS A 103 13.69 0.16 -4.39
N SER A 104 13.99 -0.29 -5.62
CA SER A 104 13.12 -1.12 -6.46
C SER A 104 11.74 -0.53 -6.72
N ILE A 105 11.58 0.79 -6.54
CA ILE A 105 10.35 1.51 -6.82
C ILE A 105 10.38 1.87 -8.32
N SER A 106 9.46 1.28 -9.09
CA SER A 106 9.21 1.68 -10.47
C SER A 106 8.06 2.67 -10.50
N LEU A 107 8.35 3.94 -10.77
CA LEU A 107 7.31 4.88 -11.18
C LEU A 107 6.92 4.58 -12.63
N GLY A 108 5.62 4.67 -12.90
CA GLY A 108 5.13 4.72 -14.27
C GLY A 108 5.49 6.04 -14.95
N GLU A 109 5.05 6.23 -16.18
CA GLU A 109 5.17 7.50 -16.87
C GLU A 109 4.53 8.65 -16.06
N ILE A 110 5.27 9.74 -15.88
CA ILE A 110 4.76 10.95 -15.22
C ILE A 110 3.86 11.68 -16.20
N ALA A 111 2.56 11.41 -16.09
CA ALA A 111 1.51 12.06 -16.86
C ALA A 111 0.59 12.88 -15.94
N PRO A 112 -0.13 13.90 -16.43
CA PRO A 112 -1.06 14.70 -15.63
C PRO A 112 -2.09 13.84 -14.86
N ARG A 113 -2.53 12.72 -15.42
CA ARG A 113 -3.45 11.76 -14.78
C ARG A 113 -2.89 11.11 -13.51
N THR A 114 -1.57 11.01 -13.39
CA THR A 114 -0.88 10.47 -12.20
C THR A 114 -1.07 11.37 -10.99
N PHE A 115 -1.34 12.66 -11.20
CA PHE A 115 -1.60 13.65 -10.15
C PHE A 115 -3.08 13.90 -9.90
N SER A 116 -3.97 13.17 -10.57
CA SER A 116 -5.41 13.31 -10.39
C SER A 116 -5.93 12.29 -9.38
N PHE A 117 -6.47 12.77 -8.26
CA PHE A 117 -7.19 11.92 -7.30
C PHE A 117 -8.53 11.41 -7.83
N ASN A 118 -9.02 11.94 -8.96
CA ASN A 118 -10.22 11.43 -9.65
C ASN A 118 -9.89 10.29 -10.63
N SER A 119 -8.60 10.01 -10.86
CA SER A 119 -8.16 8.93 -11.73
C SER A 119 -7.61 7.78 -10.89
N PRO A 120 -7.91 6.51 -11.22
CA PRO A 120 -7.32 5.36 -10.54
C PRO A 120 -5.78 5.29 -10.67
N HIS A 121 -5.22 6.02 -11.63
CA HIS A 121 -3.77 6.15 -11.80
C HIS A 121 -3.13 6.91 -10.63
N GLY A 122 -3.72 8.02 -10.19
CA GLY A 122 -3.19 8.88 -9.12
C GLY A 122 -3.87 8.71 -7.76
N ALA A 123 -5.10 8.23 -7.72
CA ALA A 123 -5.89 8.11 -6.50
C ALA A 123 -5.31 7.09 -5.51
N CYS A 124 -5.29 7.46 -4.23
CA CYS A 124 -4.95 6.55 -3.15
C CYS A 124 -5.89 5.33 -3.20
N PRO A 125 -5.35 4.10 -3.29
CA PRO A 125 -6.16 2.89 -3.46
C PRO A 125 -7.04 2.58 -2.24
N ASN A 126 -6.67 3.06 -1.06
CA ASN A 126 -7.38 2.77 0.18
C ASN A 126 -8.64 3.63 0.40
N CYS A 127 -8.66 4.84 -0.15
CA CYS A 127 -9.80 5.75 -0.04
C CYS A 127 -10.36 6.18 -1.40
N SER A 128 -9.89 5.55 -2.49
CA SER A 128 -10.27 5.88 -3.87
C SER A 128 -10.22 7.38 -4.19
N GLY A 129 -9.22 8.09 -3.66
CA GLY A 129 -9.09 9.54 -3.90
C GLY A 129 -10.00 10.46 -3.07
N LEU A 130 -10.77 9.93 -2.12
CA LEU A 130 -11.57 10.75 -1.19
C LEU A 130 -10.71 11.48 -0.15
N GLY A 131 -9.59 10.88 0.27
CA GLY A 131 -8.72 11.40 1.33
C GLY A 131 -9.25 11.12 2.74
N VAL A 132 -10.54 10.85 2.87
CA VAL A 132 -11.19 10.47 4.13
C VAL A 132 -11.72 9.05 4.06
N LYS A 133 -11.86 8.43 5.23
CA LYS A 133 -12.69 7.25 5.43
C LYS A 133 -13.79 7.61 6.42
N MET A 134 -14.99 7.11 6.14
CA MET A 134 -16.08 7.16 7.09
C MET A 134 -15.90 5.97 8.02
N GLU A 135 -15.74 6.23 9.31
CA GLU A 135 -15.63 5.22 10.37
C GLU A 135 -16.69 5.50 11.44
N LEU A 136 -17.21 4.45 12.08
CA LEU A 136 -18.17 4.61 13.17
C LEU A 136 -17.46 5.14 14.42
N ASP A 137 -18.04 6.18 15.01
CA ASP A 137 -17.55 6.74 16.25
C ASP A 137 -18.25 6.09 17.45
N PRO A 138 -17.53 5.40 18.35
CA PRO A 138 -18.09 4.85 19.58
C PRO A 138 -18.87 5.87 20.42
N ASP A 139 -18.45 7.13 20.43
CA ASP A 139 -19.08 8.18 21.23
C ASP A 139 -20.40 8.64 20.61
N LEU A 140 -20.57 8.54 19.29
CA LEU A 140 -21.87 8.76 18.65
C LEU A 140 -22.81 7.55 18.83
N VAL A 141 -22.25 6.34 18.90
CA VAL A 141 -23.02 5.11 19.13
C VAL A 141 -23.55 5.04 20.57
N ILE A 142 -22.76 5.47 21.55
CA ILE A 142 -23.10 5.52 22.99
C ILE A 142 -22.87 6.95 23.51
N PRO A 143 -23.77 7.90 23.18
CA PRO A 143 -23.59 9.31 23.53
C PRO A 143 -23.70 9.58 25.03
N ASN A 144 -24.55 8.82 25.73
CA ASN A 144 -24.73 8.95 27.17
C ASN A 144 -24.27 7.69 27.90
N ARG A 145 -23.04 7.73 28.44
CA ARG A 145 -22.44 6.64 29.21
C ARG A 145 -23.03 6.48 30.62
N GLU A 146 -23.89 7.39 31.08
CA GLU A 146 -24.58 7.27 32.37
C GLU A 146 -25.78 6.31 32.31
N LEU A 147 -26.31 6.07 31.11
CA LEU A 147 -27.38 5.10 30.90
C LEU A 147 -26.79 3.68 30.89
N SER A 148 -27.60 2.73 31.32
CA SER A 148 -27.34 1.31 31.14
C SER A 148 -27.80 0.83 29.76
N ILE A 149 -27.32 -0.34 29.32
CA ILE A 149 -27.73 -0.93 28.04
C ILE A 149 -29.24 -1.17 28.03
N ALA A 150 -29.81 -1.66 29.13
CA ALA A 150 -31.25 -1.87 29.26
C ALA A 150 -32.07 -0.57 29.19
N GLN A 151 -31.47 0.58 29.49
CA GLN A 151 -32.12 1.90 29.44
C GLN A 151 -31.99 2.60 28.08
N GLY A 152 -31.36 1.97 27.08
CA GLY A 152 -31.20 2.62 25.77
C GLY A 152 -29.86 3.30 25.54
N ALA A 153 -28.79 2.95 26.27
CA ALA A 153 -27.48 3.61 26.10
C ALA A 153 -26.92 3.53 24.67
N ILE A 154 -27.27 2.48 23.91
CA ILE A 154 -26.83 2.28 22.52
C ILE A 154 -27.92 2.80 21.57
N HIS A 155 -27.61 3.89 20.86
CA HIS A 155 -28.56 4.63 20.03
C HIS A 155 -28.92 4.00 18.67
N PRO A 156 -27.97 3.45 17.87
CA PRO A 156 -28.30 2.88 16.55
C PRO A 156 -29.05 1.53 16.62
N VAL A 157 -29.28 1.01 17.83
CA VAL A 157 -29.87 -0.30 18.03
C VAL A 157 -31.38 -0.20 18.16
N TRP A 158 -32.06 -0.74 17.15
CA TRP A 158 -33.46 -1.13 17.24
C TRP A 158 -33.51 -2.30 18.22
N TYR A 159 -34.06 -2.09 19.41
CA TYR A 159 -34.28 -3.16 20.40
C TYR A 159 -35.32 -4.15 19.86
N SER A 160 -34.88 -5.03 18.94
CA SER A 160 -35.58 -6.27 18.65
C SER A 160 -35.32 -7.23 19.82
N SER A 161 -36.33 -8.01 20.19
CA SER A 161 -36.23 -9.00 21.27
C SER A 161 -35.01 -9.90 21.14
N TRP A 162 -34.70 -10.32 19.91
CA TRP A 162 -33.54 -11.14 19.59
C TRP A 162 -32.18 -10.49 19.92
N TYR A 163 -32.05 -9.17 19.74
CA TYR A 163 -30.78 -8.50 20.02
C TYR A 163 -30.58 -8.28 21.53
N TYR A 164 -31.67 -8.07 22.27
CA TYR A 164 -31.64 -8.03 23.72
C TYR A 164 -31.22 -9.39 24.32
N GLU A 165 -31.74 -10.50 23.78
CA GLU A 165 -31.31 -11.86 24.17
C GLU A 165 -29.80 -12.10 23.95
N GLN A 166 -29.24 -11.55 22.87
CA GLN A 166 -27.80 -11.64 22.61
C GLN A 166 -26.97 -10.90 23.65
N PHE A 167 -27.41 -9.70 24.06
CA PHE A 167 -26.78 -8.97 25.16
C PHE A 167 -26.91 -9.69 26.50
N GLU A 168 -28.04 -10.31 26.79
CA GLU A 168 -28.20 -11.10 28.02
C GLU A 168 -27.26 -12.31 28.03
N SER A 169 -27.14 -13.01 26.90
CA SER A 169 -26.19 -14.12 26.74
C SER A 169 -24.74 -13.66 26.92
N LEU A 170 -24.38 -12.50 26.37
CA LEU A 170 -23.08 -11.87 26.54
C LEU A 170 -22.80 -11.52 28.00
N ALA A 171 -23.77 -10.88 28.65
CA ALA A 171 -23.72 -10.47 30.06
C ALA A 171 -23.52 -11.66 30.99
N ARG A 172 -24.22 -12.77 30.75
CA ARG A 172 -24.06 -14.02 31.52
C ARG A 172 -22.66 -14.63 31.37
N ARG A 173 -22.12 -14.67 30.15
CA ARG A 173 -20.79 -15.25 29.87
C ARG A 173 -19.66 -14.42 30.45
N HIS A 174 -19.74 -13.09 30.37
CA HIS A 174 -18.71 -12.15 30.84
C HIS A 174 -19.00 -11.54 32.21
N ARG A 175 -20.01 -12.07 32.92
CA ARG A 175 -20.36 -11.72 34.30
C ARG A 175 -20.53 -10.21 34.53
N PHE A 176 -21.26 -9.54 33.64
CA PHE A 176 -21.68 -8.14 33.84
C PHE A 176 -23.21 -8.02 33.79
N SER A 177 -23.75 -6.86 34.19
CA SER A 177 -25.19 -6.61 34.21
C SER A 177 -25.58 -5.55 33.17
N LEU A 178 -26.66 -5.80 32.43
CA LEU A 178 -27.22 -4.86 31.45
C LEU A 178 -27.87 -3.63 32.09
N HIS A 179 -28.13 -3.66 33.40
CA HIS A 179 -28.68 -2.55 34.17
C HIS A 179 -27.59 -1.66 34.80
N THR A 180 -26.33 -2.04 34.66
CA THR A 180 -25.21 -1.20 35.12
C THR A 180 -24.97 -0.07 34.11
N PRO A 181 -24.83 1.19 34.56
CA PRO A 181 -24.40 2.30 33.71
C PRO A 181 -23.12 1.97 32.93
N VAL A 182 -23.05 2.34 31.66
CA VAL A 182 -21.90 2.02 30.79
C VAL A 182 -20.59 2.56 31.37
N LYS A 183 -20.61 3.74 32.01
CA LYS A 183 -19.43 4.34 32.67
C LYS A 183 -18.83 3.50 33.80
N ASN A 184 -19.61 2.59 34.38
CA ASN A 184 -19.17 1.71 35.47
C ASN A 184 -18.71 0.34 34.95
N LEU A 185 -18.82 0.07 33.65
CA LEU A 185 -18.27 -1.14 33.05
C LEU A 185 -16.76 -1.03 32.92
N THR A 186 -16.08 -2.16 32.96
CA THR A 186 -14.63 -2.20 32.68
C THR A 186 -14.36 -1.93 31.20
N GLU A 187 -13.18 -1.41 30.88
CA GLU A 187 -12.73 -1.18 29.49
C GLU A 187 -12.82 -2.44 28.61
N GLN A 188 -12.57 -3.62 29.20
CA GLN A 188 -12.70 -4.89 28.49
C GLN A 188 -14.17 -5.20 28.16
N GLN A 189 -15.09 -5.03 29.11
CA GLN A 189 -16.52 -5.21 28.88
C GLN A 189 -17.06 -4.20 27.86
N TYR A 190 -16.61 -2.95 27.93
CA TYR A 190 -16.98 -1.90 26.98
C TYR A 190 -16.53 -2.24 25.55
N LYS A 191 -15.26 -2.63 25.37
CA LYS A 191 -14.75 -3.07 24.07
C LYS A 191 -15.47 -4.31 23.54
N LEU A 192 -15.83 -5.24 24.43
CA LEU A 192 -16.56 -6.45 24.07
C LEU A 192 -17.99 -6.16 23.57
N ILE A 193 -18.64 -5.14 24.13
CA ILE A 193 -19.93 -4.64 23.62
C ILE A 193 -19.77 -3.98 22.24
N LEU A 194 -18.73 -3.17 22.04
CA LEU A 194 -18.54 -2.44 20.79
C LEU A 194 -18.06 -3.34 19.64
N TYR A 195 -17.05 -4.17 19.89
CA TYR A 195 -16.30 -4.91 18.87
C TYR A 195 -16.52 -6.43 18.91
N GLY A 196 -17.23 -6.94 19.90
CA GLY A 196 -17.60 -8.36 19.99
C GLY A 196 -16.53 -9.26 20.60
N GLU A 197 -16.77 -10.57 20.53
CA GLU A 197 -15.93 -11.62 21.13
C GLU A 197 -14.92 -12.25 20.15
N GLY A 198 -14.87 -11.80 18.90
CA GLY A 198 -13.95 -12.34 17.88
C GLY A 198 -14.29 -13.77 17.44
N GLY A 199 -15.50 -13.98 16.92
CA GLY A 199 -15.96 -15.25 16.34
C GLY A 199 -15.82 -15.31 14.80
N GLU A 200 -16.03 -16.50 14.24
CA GLU A 200 -16.10 -16.70 12.80
C GLU A 200 -17.57 -16.67 12.31
N ALA A 201 -17.79 -16.01 11.17
CA ALA A 201 -19.08 -16.00 10.48
C ALA A 201 -19.19 -17.25 9.59
N PHE A 202 -20.23 -18.05 9.76
CA PHE A 202 -20.49 -19.22 8.92
C PHE A 202 -21.75 -18.99 8.10
N ARG A 203 -21.65 -19.24 6.79
CA ARG A 203 -22.79 -19.16 5.87
C ARG A 203 -23.53 -20.48 5.89
N TYR A 204 -24.83 -20.45 6.17
CA TYR A 204 -25.67 -21.63 6.07
C TYR A 204 -26.87 -21.34 5.15
N ARG A 205 -27.27 -22.36 4.39
CA ARG A 205 -28.48 -22.28 3.56
C ARG A 205 -29.66 -22.71 4.42
N ASN A 206 -30.61 -21.80 4.63
CA ASN A 206 -31.80 -22.12 5.40
C ASN A 206 -32.73 -23.06 4.59
N ARG A 207 -33.70 -23.70 5.24
CA ARG A 207 -34.69 -24.62 4.62
C ARG A 207 -35.41 -24.03 3.39
N PHE A 208 -35.53 -22.71 3.32
CA PHE A 208 -36.15 -21.97 2.20
C PHE A 208 -35.18 -21.58 1.08
N GLY A 209 -33.99 -22.18 1.03
CA GLY A 209 -33.00 -21.96 -0.03
C GLY A 209 -32.21 -20.65 0.05
N ARG A 210 -32.55 -19.74 0.97
CA ARG A 210 -31.81 -18.48 1.20
C ARG A 210 -30.53 -18.74 2.00
N VAL A 211 -29.42 -18.19 1.53
CA VAL A 211 -28.14 -18.18 2.26
C VAL A 211 -28.22 -17.11 3.33
N ARG A 212 -27.93 -17.47 4.58
CA ARG A 212 -27.82 -16.54 5.71
C ARG A 212 -26.45 -16.69 6.35
N GLU A 213 -25.88 -15.57 6.77
CA GLU A 213 -24.67 -15.55 7.58
C GLU A 213 -25.07 -15.63 9.06
N TYR A 214 -24.47 -16.58 9.79
CA TYR A 214 -24.62 -16.71 11.23
C TYR A 214 -23.26 -16.49 11.88
N TYR A 215 -23.21 -15.59 12.86
CA TYR A 215 -22.00 -15.34 13.62
C TYR A 215 -22.03 -16.20 14.89
N ASN A 216 -20.97 -16.96 15.13
CA ASN A 216 -20.85 -17.72 16.37
C ASN A 216 -20.39 -16.79 17.50
N GLY A 217 -21.30 -16.43 18.40
CA GLY A 217 -21.05 -15.48 19.49
C GLY A 217 -21.60 -14.08 19.18
N PHE A 218 -21.11 -13.08 19.90
CA PHE A 218 -21.54 -11.70 19.72
C PHE A 218 -20.62 -10.95 18.75
N GLU A 219 -21.20 -10.51 17.62
CA GLU A 219 -20.52 -9.77 16.52
C GLU A 219 -19.95 -8.41 16.95
N GLY A 220 -20.52 -7.80 17.99
CA GLY A 220 -20.26 -6.41 18.35
C GLY A 220 -21.23 -5.44 17.68
N VAL A 221 -21.43 -4.28 18.31
CA VAL A 221 -22.31 -3.23 17.76
C VAL A 221 -21.69 -2.58 16.52
N ILE A 222 -20.40 -2.24 16.56
CA ILE A 222 -19.70 -1.54 15.48
C ILE A 222 -19.55 -2.43 14.24
N PRO A 223 -18.97 -3.64 14.30
CA PRO A 223 -18.80 -4.50 13.12
C PRO A 223 -20.13 -4.82 12.43
N ARG A 224 -21.19 -4.99 13.22
CA ARG A 224 -22.54 -5.19 12.70
C ARG A 224 -23.04 -3.98 11.92
N LEU A 225 -22.88 -2.77 12.46
CA LEU A 225 -23.28 -1.53 11.77
C LEU A 225 -22.46 -1.30 10.50
N GLU A 226 -21.16 -1.59 10.53
CA GLU A 226 -20.31 -1.54 9.33
C GLU A 226 -20.77 -2.51 8.24
N ARG A 227 -21.12 -3.74 8.64
CA ARG A 227 -21.66 -4.75 7.73
C ARG A 227 -23.02 -4.33 7.18
N LEU A 228 -23.93 -3.86 8.03
CA LEU A 228 -25.24 -3.34 7.60
C LEU A 228 -25.08 -2.16 6.64
N PHE A 229 -24.17 -1.22 6.92
CA PHE A 229 -23.90 -0.08 6.04
C PHE A 229 -23.43 -0.53 4.65
N ARG A 230 -22.56 -1.55 4.61
CA ARG A 230 -22.00 -2.13 3.38
C ARG A 230 -23.02 -2.94 2.58
N ASP A 231 -23.81 -3.75 3.26
CA ASP A 231 -24.70 -4.73 2.63
C ASP A 231 -26.09 -4.15 2.28
N THR A 232 -26.48 -3.02 2.90
CA THR A 232 -27.82 -2.46 2.73
C THR A 232 -27.95 -1.68 1.41
N GLU A 233 -28.98 -2.02 0.65
CA GLU A 233 -29.39 -1.31 -0.58
C GLU A 233 -30.37 -0.14 -0.32
N SER A 234 -30.87 -0.01 0.92
CA SER A 234 -31.80 1.06 1.31
C SER A 234 -31.06 2.35 1.68
N GLU A 235 -31.28 3.43 0.91
CA GLU A 235 -30.74 4.76 1.19
C GLU A 235 -31.16 5.30 2.58
N HIS A 236 -32.39 5.04 3.00
CA HIS A 236 -32.86 5.45 4.33
C HIS A 236 -32.05 4.81 5.46
N SER A 237 -31.77 3.51 5.33
CA SER A 237 -30.99 2.77 6.32
C SER A 237 -29.52 3.21 6.31
N ARG A 238 -28.97 3.48 5.11
CA ARG A 238 -27.62 4.00 4.96
C ARG A 238 -27.47 5.36 5.64
N ALA A 239 -28.33 6.32 5.30
CA ALA A 239 -28.35 7.65 5.90
C ALA A 239 -28.58 7.61 7.43
N HIS A 240 -29.35 6.64 7.93
CA HIS A 240 -29.51 6.45 9.37
C HIS A 240 -28.19 6.11 10.06
N ILE A 241 -27.41 5.18 9.49
CA ILE A 241 -26.12 4.72 10.04
C ILE A 241 -25.04 5.80 9.90
N GLU A 242 -25.04 6.56 8.80
CA GLU A 242 -24.08 7.66 8.56
C GLU A 242 -24.06 8.70 9.67
N ARG A 243 -25.18 8.90 10.39
CA ARG A 243 -25.25 9.85 11.51
C ARG A 243 -24.35 9.48 12.69
N TYR A 244 -23.89 8.24 12.76
CA TYR A 244 -22.96 7.76 13.79
C TYR A 244 -21.54 7.59 13.25
N MET A 245 -21.31 7.99 12.00
CA MET A 245 -20.00 7.92 11.36
C MET A 245 -19.33 9.29 11.35
N VAL A 246 -18.02 9.29 11.51
CA VAL A 246 -17.17 10.47 11.41
C VAL A 246 -16.21 10.31 10.24
N SER A 247 -15.93 11.43 9.57
CA SER A 247 -14.89 11.47 8.55
C SER A 247 -13.52 11.56 9.21
N GLN A 248 -12.73 10.50 9.08
CA GLN A 248 -11.35 10.46 9.53
C GLN A 248 -10.40 10.56 8.33
N PRO A 249 -9.24 11.22 8.46
CA PRO A 249 -8.21 11.17 7.44
C PRO A 249 -7.83 9.72 7.13
N CYS A 250 -7.74 9.39 5.85
CA CYS A 250 -7.35 8.05 5.41
C CYS A 250 -5.98 7.68 6.01
N PRO A 251 -5.80 6.51 6.65
CA PRO A 251 -4.54 6.18 7.32
C PRO A 251 -3.36 6.00 6.36
N VAL A 252 -3.64 5.69 5.09
CA VAL A 252 -2.61 5.43 4.07
C VAL A 252 -2.10 6.72 3.43
N CYS A 253 -3.01 7.58 2.94
CA CYS A 253 -2.61 8.84 2.32
C CYS A 253 -2.66 10.03 3.28
N GLN A 254 -3.09 9.84 4.53
CA GLN A 254 -3.19 10.88 5.57
C GLN A 254 -3.98 12.12 5.12
N GLY A 255 -5.05 11.92 4.35
CA GLY A 255 -5.83 13.04 3.80
C GLY A 255 -5.39 13.52 2.42
N LYS A 256 -4.20 13.14 1.93
CA LYS A 256 -3.59 13.67 0.69
C LYS A 256 -4.20 13.16 -0.61
N ARG A 257 -5.13 12.20 -0.52
CA ARG A 257 -5.93 11.64 -1.64
C ARG A 257 -5.15 10.90 -2.73
N LEU A 258 -3.83 11.07 -2.80
CA LEU A 258 -2.99 10.55 -3.87
C LEU A 258 -2.17 9.34 -3.43
N LYS A 259 -1.65 8.62 -4.43
CA LYS A 259 -0.67 7.56 -4.26
C LYS A 259 0.69 8.10 -3.80
N PRO A 260 1.50 7.30 -3.08
CA PRO A 260 2.82 7.72 -2.63
C PRO A 260 3.74 8.08 -3.81
N GLU A 261 3.63 7.40 -4.95
CA GLU A 261 4.43 7.69 -6.14
C GLU A 261 4.14 9.09 -6.71
N ALA A 262 2.87 9.52 -6.67
CA ALA A 262 2.49 10.87 -7.11
C ALA A 262 2.97 11.95 -6.13
N LEU A 263 2.98 11.64 -4.83
CA LEU A 263 3.47 12.55 -3.78
C LEU A 263 5.00 12.63 -3.72
N ALA A 264 5.72 11.66 -4.30
CA ALA A 264 7.17 11.68 -4.38
C ALA A 264 7.69 12.68 -5.43
N VAL A 265 6.86 13.08 -6.41
CA VAL A 265 7.24 14.09 -7.40
C VAL A 265 7.16 15.47 -6.77
N THR A 266 8.27 16.19 -6.79
CA THR A 266 8.40 17.52 -6.19
C THR A 266 8.87 18.55 -7.21
N ILE A 267 8.42 19.79 -7.03
CA ILE A 267 8.89 20.98 -7.74
C ILE A 267 9.37 21.96 -6.66
N GLY A 268 10.58 22.49 -6.78
CA GLY A 268 11.14 23.38 -5.75
C GLY A 268 11.14 22.77 -4.34
N GLY A 269 11.34 21.45 -4.24
CA GLY A 269 11.34 20.71 -2.98
C GLY A 269 9.95 20.45 -2.36
N ARG A 270 8.85 20.74 -3.07
CA ARG A 270 7.48 20.54 -2.57
C ARG A 270 6.64 19.68 -3.50
N ASN A 271 5.80 18.82 -2.93
CA ASN A 271 4.89 17.99 -3.71
C ASN A 271 3.55 18.68 -4.00
N ILE A 272 2.72 18.06 -4.84
CA ILE A 272 1.43 18.63 -5.26
C ILE A 272 0.47 18.88 -4.09
N ASP A 273 0.44 17.99 -3.10
CA ASP A 273 -0.43 18.12 -1.93
C ASP A 273 -0.01 19.32 -1.06
N GLU A 274 1.28 19.47 -0.82
CA GLU A 274 1.87 20.59 -0.06
C GLU A 274 1.59 21.93 -0.73
N VAL A 275 1.73 22.02 -2.06
CA VAL A 275 1.42 23.23 -2.83
C VAL A 275 -0.08 23.53 -2.80
N SER A 276 -0.92 22.50 -2.98
CA SER A 276 -2.38 22.65 -2.98
C SER A 276 -2.97 22.99 -1.59
N SER A 277 -2.24 22.67 -0.52
CA SER A 277 -2.61 23.00 0.86
C SER A 277 -2.17 24.40 1.30
N MET A 278 -1.41 25.13 0.47
CA MET A 278 -1.00 26.49 0.78
C MET A 278 -2.17 27.47 0.66
N SER A 279 -2.07 28.58 1.40
CA SER A 279 -2.87 29.75 1.07
C SER A 279 -2.44 30.32 -0.29
N VAL A 280 -3.38 31.00 -0.96
CA VAL A 280 -3.14 31.62 -2.29
C VAL A 280 -1.92 32.55 -2.26
N THR A 281 -1.74 33.34 -1.19
CA THR A 281 -0.59 34.24 -1.03
C THR A 281 0.74 33.48 -1.00
N ARG A 282 0.83 32.38 -0.22
CA ARG A 282 2.04 31.56 -0.14
C ARG A 282 2.34 30.82 -1.45
N ALA A 283 1.30 30.33 -2.12
CA ALA A 283 1.45 29.70 -3.43
C ALA A 283 2.00 30.70 -4.47
N LEU A 284 1.52 31.95 -4.47
CA LEU A 284 2.01 33.01 -5.36
C LEU A 284 3.48 33.35 -5.11
N GLU A 285 3.90 33.41 -3.85
CA GLU A 285 5.31 33.60 -3.48
C GLU A 285 6.17 32.44 -3.99
N TRP A 286 5.71 31.19 -3.78
CA TRP A 286 6.43 30.00 -4.22
C TRP A 286 6.64 29.95 -5.74
N VAL A 287 5.62 30.31 -6.54
CA VAL A 287 5.75 30.35 -8.02
C VAL A 287 6.73 31.42 -8.52
N LYS A 288 6.99 32.46 -7.72
CA LYS A 288 7.93 33.54 -8.09
C LYS A 288 9.39 33.21 -7.75
N THR A 289 9.63 32.14 -7.00
CA THR A 289 10.98 31.64 -6.66
C THR A 289 11.56 30.81 -7.79
#